data_AF-A0A1M7NUL5-F1
#
_entry.id   AF-A0A1M7NUL5-F1
#
_cell.length_a   1.000
_cell.length_b   1.000
_cell.length_c   1.000
_cell.angle_alpha   90.00
_cell.angle_beta   90.00
_cell.angle_gamma   90.00
#
_symmetry.space_group_name_H-M   'P 1'
#
loop_
_entity.id
_entity.type
_entity.pdbx_description
1 polymer ?
#
loop_
_entity_poly.entity_id
_entity_poly.type
_entity_poly.pdbx_seq_one_letter_code
_entity_poly.pdbx_strand_id
1 'polypeptide(L)'
;MKNEMENEIVIFRTDDETINVEVRFEDETAWLTQDQMSTLFGKSKSTINEHIKNVFKEGELDEKEVVRKFRITTPHGAIEGKTQSHEVNFYNLDVIISVGYRVKSLRGTQFRQWATKRLKEYIVKGFTMDDDRLKKLGGGNYWQELMARIRDIRASEKVFYRQVLDIYATSIDYDPHADTSIMFFKKVQNKMHFAVHGQTAAEVIYSRADAEKAFMGLTTFSGDKPSLQDALIAKNYLDERELRAMGQIVSGYLDFAERKAERHEPMTMSDWSKHLDQILTAGGEKLLQGNGSISHEQAVDKATGEYRKYQQKTLSSVEKAFLDSIKSIEKKVEKN
;
A
#
# COMPACT_ATOMS: atom_id res chain seq x y z
N MET A 1 19.73 31.23 -3.60
CA MET A 1 19.22 31.28 -2.22
C MET A 1 18.52 29.96 -1.96
N LYS A 2 19.14 29.07 -1.18
CA LYS A 2 18.49 27.81 -0.74
C LYS A 2 17.33 28.23 0.16
N ASN A 3 16.10 27.81 -0.16
CA ASN A 3 14.96 27.97 0.73
C ASN A 3 15.24 27.18 2.01
N GLU A 4 15.73 27.87 3.03
CA GLU A 4 15.62 27.48 4.44
C GLU A 4 14.15 27.67 4.85
N MET A 5 13.24 26.85 4.30
CA MET A 5 11.97 26.65 4.98
C MET A 5 12.26 25.82 6.21
N GLU A 6 12.36 26.52 7.34
CA GLU A 6 12.58 26.00 8.69
C GLU A 6 11.76 24.73 8.95
N ASN A 7 12.46 23.66 9.30
CA ASN A 7 11.89 22.35 9.64
C ASN A 7 11.33 22.34 11.08
N GLU A 8 10.42 23.27 11.38
CA GLU A 8 9.64 23.19 12.61
C GLU A 8 8.54 22.14 12.44
N ILE A 9 8.82 20.91 12.90
CA ILE A 9 7.82 19.83 12.93
C ILE A 9 7.55 19.47 14.38
N VAL A 10 6.30 19.61 14.78
CA VAL A 10 5.84 19.19 16.11
C VAL A 10 5.82 17.66 16.17
N ILE A 11 6.73 17.07 16.95
CA ILE A 11 6.84 15.61 17.11
C ILE A 11 5.57 15.02 17.73
N PHE A 12 4.99 15.68 18.73
CA PHE A 12 3.66 15.37 19.25
C PHE A 12 3.05 16.59 19.94
N ARG A 13 1.73 16.79 19.79
CA ARG A 13 0.97 17.86 20.47
C ARG A 13 0.34 17.32 21.75
N THR A 14 0.44 18.09 22.82
CA THR A 14 -0.30 17.89 24.07
C THR A 14 -1.43 18.91 24.16
N ASP A 15 -2.51 18.56 24.86
CA ASP A 15 -3.71 19.40 24.98
C ASP A 15 -3.44 20.77 25.63
N ASP A 16 -2.39 20.87 26.45
CA ASP A 16 -2.12 22.06 27.26
C ASP A 16 -1.16 23.08 26.65
N GLU A 17 -0.34 22.75 25.64
CA GLU A 17 0.59 23.71 24.98
C GLU A 17 1.44 23.02 23.89
N THR A 18 1.61 23.68 22.75
CA THR A 18 2.48 23.26 21.64
C THR A 18 3.95 23.31 22.04
N ILE A 19 4.53 22.17 22.42
CA ILE A 19 5.99 22.03 22.49
C ILE A 19 6.50 21.95 21.05
N ASN A 20 7.08 23.04 20.57
CA ASN A 20 7.77 23.09 19.29
C ASN A 20 9.23 22.71 19.55
N VAL A 21 9.64 21.53 19.10
CA VAL A 21 11.04 21.15 18.99
C VAL A 21 11.38 21.22 17.51
N GLU A 22 12.42 21.97 17.17
CA GLU A 22 12.95 21.96 15.81
C GLU A 22 13.54 20.56 15.52
N VAL A 23 13.10 19.93 14.43
CA VAL A 23 13.50 18.56 14.11
C VAL A 23 14.22 18.54 12.79
N ARG A 24 15.43 17.99 12.77
CA ARG A 24 16.12 17.74 11.51
C ARG A 24 15.61 16.44 10.91
N PHE A 25 15.13 16.49 9.67
CA PHE A 25 14.81 15.30 8.88
C PHE A 25 15.89 15.07 7.84
N GLU A 26 16.52 13.90 7.89
CA GLU A 26 17.56 13.47 6.94
C GLU A 26 17.56 11.95 6.88
N ASP A 27 17.71 11.38 5.69
CA ASP A 27 17.63 9.93 5.43
C ASP A 27 16.37 9.27 6.01
N GLU A 28 15.21 9.89 5.74
CA GLU A 28 13.87 9.40 6.15
C GLU A 28 13.66 9.23 7.67
N THR A 29 14.56 9.75 8.51
CA THR A 29 14.41 9.75 9.97
C THR A 29 14.49 11.16 10.55
N ALA A 30 13.91 11.31 11.75
CA ALA A 30 14.09 12.48 12.60
C ALA A 30 15.41 12.37 13.36
N TRP A 31 16.07 13.51 13.57
CA TRP A 31 17.31 13.64 14.31
C TRP A 31 17.17 14.73 15.38
N LEU A 32 17.48 14.40 16.63
CA LEU A 32 17.50 15.34 17.74
C LEU A 32 18.81 15.31 18.52
N THR A 33 19.20 16.45 19.09
CA THR A 33 20.25 16.54 20.11
C THR A 33 19.73 16.12 21.49
N GLN A 34 20.65 15.87 22.43
CA GLN A 34 20.26 15.63 23.83
C GLN A 34 19.51 16.81 24.46
N ASP A 35 19.84 18.04 24.06
CA ASP A 35 19.17 19.24 24.55
C ASP A 35 17.73 19.34 24.04
N GLN A 36 17.53 19.02 22.76
CA GLN A 36 16.20 18.94 22.17
C GLN A 36 15.35 17.83 22.82
N MET A 37 15.93 16.65 23.07
CA MET A 37 15.24 15.57 23.81
C MET A 37 14.93 15.96 25.27
N SER A 38 15.83 16.70 25.92
CA SER A 38 15.61 17.27 27.26
C SER A 38 14.37 18.17 27.27
N THR A 39 14.23 19.05 26.28
CA THR A 39 13.04 19.87 26.09
C THR A 39 11.82 19.02 25.76
N LEU A 40 11.91 18.09 24.82
CA LEU A 40 10.81 17.23 24.38
C LEU A 40 10.20 16.43 25.56
N PHE A 41 11.04 15.83 26.39
CA PHE A 41 10.59 14.95 27.48
C PHE A 41 10.54 15.63 28.85
N GLY A 42 10.91 16.90 28.95
CA GLY A 42 10.85 17.66 30.21
C GLY A 42 11.74 17.05 31.29
N LYS A 43 12.97 16.69 30.92
CA LYS A 43 13.98 16.14 31.82
C LYS A 43 15.33 16.78 31.57
N SER A 44 16.19 16.76 32.58
CA SER A 44 17.55 17.27 32.45
C SER A 44 18.35 16.50 31.39
N LYS A 45 19.29 17.19 30.74
CA LYS A 45 20.23 16.59 29.79
C LYS A 45 20.99 15.39 30.37
N SER A 46 21.35 15.42 31.66
CA SER A 46 22.04 14.31 32.32
C SER A 46 21.18 13.05 32.38
N THR A 47 19.88 13.18 32.68
CA THR A 47 18.92 12.06 32.65
C THR A 47 18.75 11.49 31.24
N ILE A 48 18.66 12.35 30.22
CA ILE A 48 18.59 11.90 28.82
C ILE A 48 19.87 11.14 28.44
N ASN A 49 21.03 11.68 28.78
CA ASN A 49 22.32 11.04 28.53
C ASN A 49 22.46 9.69 29.24
N GLU A 50 21.94 9.56 30.47
CA GLU A 50 21.90 8.30 31.20
C GLU A 50 21.05 7.26 30.45
N HIS A 51 19.85 7.61 30.01
CA HIS A 51 19.00 6.71 29.24
C HIS A 51 19.65 6.29 27.92
N ILE A 52 20.27 7.21 27.17
CA ILE A 52 20.99 6.90 25.93
C ILE A 52 22.13 5.91 26.19
N LYS A 53 22.93 6.13 27.23
CA LYS A 53 24.01 5.20 27.60
C LYS A 53 23.48 3.82 27.94
N ASN A 54 22.34 3.74 28.65
CA ASN A 54 21.72 2.47 28.98
C ASN A 54 21.21 1.74 27.73
N VAL A 55 20.59 2.45 26.78
CA VAL A 55 20.16 1.89 25.48
C VAL A 55 21.31 1.20 24.75
N PHE A 56 22.47 1.83 24.68
CA PHE A 56 23.65 1.24 24.05
C PHE A 56 24.28 0.12 24.89
N LYS A 57 24.32 0.28 26.21
CA LYS A 57 24.86 -0.74 27.13
C LYS A 57 24.03 -2.04 27.11
N GLU A 58 22.71 -1.92 26.96
CA GLU A 58 21.77 -3.04 26.86
C GLU A 58 21.81 -3.70 25.48
N GLY A 59 22.51 -3.09 24.50
CA GLY A 59 22.57 -3.59 23.13
C GLY A 59 21.25 -3.47 22.38
N GLU A 60 20.35 -2.58 22.80
CA GLU A 60 19.09 -2.35 22.08
C GLU A 60 19.33 -1.70 20.72
N LEU A 61 20.29 -0.77 20.64
CA LEU A 61 20.65 -0.05 19.41
C LEU A 61 22.18 -0.02 19.25
N ASP A 62 22.66 -0.10 18.01
CA ASP A 62 24.08 0.14 17.70
C ASP A 62 24.34 1.65 17.51
N GLU A 63 25.19 2.20 18.37
CA GLU A 63 25.58 3.63 18.36
C GLU A 63 26.05 4.09 16.97
N LYS A 64 26.70 3.23 16.18
CA LYS A 64 27.21 3.58 14.84
C LYS A 64 26.11 3.82 13.81
N GLU A 65 24.94 3.22 14.00
CA GLU A 65 23.80 3.33 13.08
C GLU A 65 22.90 4.52 13.45
N VAL A 66 22.78 4.81 14.75
CA VAL A 66 21.76 5.73 15.29
C VAL A 66 22.29 7.07 15.76
N VAL A 67 23.62 7.27 15.77
CA VAL A 67 24.27 8.54 16.16
C VAL A 67 25.04 9.13 14.98
N ARG A 68 24.81 10.42 14.73
CA ARG A 68 25.57 11.19 13.74
C ARG A 68 26.09 12.50 14.33
N LYS A 69 27.27 12.90 13.89
CA LYS A 69 27.86 14.18 14.24
C LYS A 69 27.52 15.21 13.17
N PHE A 70 26.90 16.30 13.60
CA PHE A 70 26.65 17.43 12.73
C PHE A 70 27.44 18.64 13.21
N ARG A 71 28.04 19.37 12.27
CA ARG A 71 28.72 20.62 12.56
C ARG A 71 27.66 21.72 12.73
N ILE A 72 27.60 22.31 13.92
CA ILE A 72 26.75 23.46 14.23
C ILE A 72 27.64 24.68 14.37
N THR A 73 27.27 25.77 13.70
CA THR A 73 27.93 27.08 13.83
C THR A 73 27.09 27.97 14.73
N THR A 74 27.64 28.35 15.88
CA THR A 74 27.00 29.24 16.85
C THR A 74 27.81 30.53 16.99
N PRO A 75 27.22 31.66 17.39
CA PRO A 75 27.97 32.86 17.76
C PRO A 75 28.99 32.54 18.86
N HIS A 76 30.15 33.18 18.80
CA HIS A 76 31.21 33.02 19.79
C HIS A 76 30.80 33.78 21.06
N GLY A 77 30.53 33.05 22.15
CA GLY A 77 29.98 33.63 23.38
C GLY A 77 30.85 34.69 24.09
N ALA A 78 32.10 34.87 23.66
CA ALA A 78 33.05 35.84 24.22
C ALA A 78 33.49 36.95 23.24
N ILE A 79 33.13 36.86 21.95
CA ILE A 79 33.58 37.83 20.93
C ILE A 79 32.41 38.13 20.00
N GLU A 80 31.93 39.38 20.07
CA GLU A 80 30.82 39.86 19.25
C GLU A 80 31.21 39.81 17.76
N GLY A 81 30.33 39.27 16.92
CA GLY A 81 30.54 39.13 15.47
C GLY A 81 31.37 37.94 15.00
N LYS A 82 31.97 37.15 15.90
CA LYS A 82 32.69 35.91 15.54
C LYS A 82 31.77 34.70 15.68
N THR A 83 31.89 33.72 14.79
CA THR A 83 31.18 32.43 14.89
C THR A 83 32.17 31.31 15.24
N GLN A 84 31.66 30.28 15.92
CA GLN A 84 32.39 29.07 16.27
C GLN A 84 31.62 27.84 15.78
N SER A 85 32.32 26.92 15.13
CA SER A 85 31.74 25.66 14.68
C SER A 85 32.19 24.53 15.59
N HIS A 86 31.24 23.74 16.09
CA HIS A 86 31.51 22.55 16.90
C HIS A 86 30.69 21.36 16.41
N GLU A 87 31.20 20.16 16.63
CA GLU A 87 30.48 18.92 16.31
C GLU A 87 29.55 18.56 17.46
N VAL A 88 28.28 18.32 17.13
CA VAL A 88 27.24 17.91 18.08
C VAL A 88 26.69 16.57 17.65
N ASN A 89 26.51 15.67 18.62
CA ASN A 89 25.84 14.39 18.40
C ASN A 89 24.33 14.59 18.27
N PHE A 90 23.78 14.05 17.20
CA PHE A 90 22.35 13.88 16.98
C PHE A 90 22.02 12.41 17.02
N TYR A 91 20.82 12.12 17.50
CA TYR A 91 20.29 10.79 17.72
C TYR A 91 19.03 10.63 16.87
N ASN A 92 18.92 9.49 16.18
CA ASN A 92 17.83 9.22 15.26
C ASN A 92 16.49 8.94 15.99
N LEU A 93 15.44 8.67 15.22
CA LEU A 93 14.10 8.40 15.75
C LEU A 93 14.06 7.20 16.69
N ASP A 94 14.85 6.16 16.46
CA ASP A 94 14.87 4.96 17.31
C ASP A 94 15.35 5.29 18.72
N VAL A 95 16.43 6.06 18.84
CA VAL A 95 16.92 6.53 20.15
C VAL A 95 15.87 7.41 20.82
N ILE A 96 15.22 8.32 20.07
CA ILE A 96 14.20 9.22 20.60
C ILE A 96 13.02 8.43 21.17
N ILE A 97 12.53 7.42 20.43
CA ILE A 97 11.45 6.53 20.87
C ILE A 97 11.89 5.77 22.12
N SER A 98 13.06 5.15 22.07
CA SER A 98 13.63 4.32 23.12
C SER A 98 13.82 5.09 24.44
N VAL A 99 14.30 6.34 24.36
CA VAL A 99 14.38 7.27 25.50
C VAL A 99 12.98 7.67 25.97
N GLY A 100 12.06 8.00 25.06
CA GLY A 100 10.69 8.38 25.40
C GLY A 100 9.92 7.31 26.19
N TYR A 101 10.19 6.03 25.95
CA TYR A 101 9.63 4.93 26.74
C TYR A 101 10.26 4.80 28.13
N ARG A 102 11.53 5.16 28.29
CA ARG A 102 12.28 5.07 29.56
C ARG A 102 12.12 6.29 30.47
N VAL A 103 11.83 7.46 29.91
CA VAL A 103 11.73 8.69 30.70
C VAL A 103 10.49 8.69 31.60
N LYS A 104 10.73 8.86 32.91
CA LYS A 104 9.69 9.07 33.93
C LYS A 104 9.34 10.55 34.08
N SER A 105 8.55 11.09 33.17
CA SER A 105 8.00 12.46 33.22
C SER A 105 6.55 12.50 32.76
N LEU A 106 5.83 13.59 33.06
CA LEU A 106 4.49 13.82 32.50
C LEU A 106 4.52 13.79 30.96
N ARG A 107 5.51 14.46 30.36
CA ARG A 107 5.73 14.49 28.91
C ARG A 107 6.06 13.10 28.32
N GLY A 108 6.85 12.29 29.03
CA GLY A 108 7.11 10.91 28.65
C GLY A 108 5.85 10.05 28.70
N THR A 109 4.99 10.27 29.69
CA THR A 109 3.67 9.61 29.76
C THR A 109 2.76 10.02 28.60
N GLN A 110 2.69 11.31 28.28
CA GLN A 110 1.93 11.81 27.13
C GLN A 110 2.47 11.26 25.81
N PHE A 111 3.79 11.23 25.63
CA PHE A 111 4.43 10.62 24.47
C PHE A 111 4.04 9.14 24.31
N ARG A 112 4.09 8.35 25.38
CA ARG A 112 3.67 6.94 25.36
C ARG A 112 2.18 6.78 25.05
N GLN A 113 1.32 7.61 25.61
CA GLN A 113 -0.12 7.61 25.30
C GLN A 113 -0.37 7.93 23.83
N TRP A 114 0.31 8.94 23.29
CA TRP A 114 0.26 9.32 21.89
C TRP A 114 0.74 8.18 20.98
N ALA A 115 1.92 7.61 21.24
CA ALA A 115 2.49 6.51 20.46
C ALA A 115 1.58 5.28 20.50
N THR A 116 1.04 4.94 21.68
CA THR A 116 0.10 3.82 21.84
C THR A 116 -1.19 4.05 21.08
N LYS A 117 -1.72 5.28 21.04
CA LYS A 117 -2.92 5.61 20.26
C LYS A 117 -2.69 5.39 18.76
N ARG A 118 -1.53 5.80 18.24
CA ARG A 118 -1.14 5.60 16.84
C ARG A 118 -0.95 4.12 16.51
N LEU A 119 -0.24 3.38 17.36
CA LEU A 119 -0.08 1.94 17.18
C LEU A 119 -1.42 1.20 17.23
N LYS A 120 -2.30 1.54 18.18
CA LYS A 120 -3.65 0.98 18.28
C LYS A 120 -4.48 1.28 17.04
N GLU A 121 -4.41 2.52 16.53
CA GLU A 121 -5.10 2.89 15.31
C GLU A 121 -4.63 2.07 14.12
N TYR A 122 -3.31 1.91 13.95
CA TYR A 122 -2.75 1.04 12.91
C TYR A 122 -3.20 -0.42 13.05
N ILE A 123 -3.14 -0.99 14.26
CA ILE A 123 -3.55 -2.38 14.52
C ILE A 123 -5.04 -2.59 14.21
N VAL A 124 -5.91 -1.63 14.55
CA VAL A 124 -7.37 -1.79 14.38
C VAL A 124 -7.82 -1.44 12.96
N LYS A 125 -7.30 -0.36 12.36
CA LYS A 125 -7.76 0.17 11.06
C LYS A 125 -6.88 -0.24 9.88
N GLY A 126 -5.64 -0.68 10.14
CA GLY A 126 -4.62 -0.94 9.11
C GLY A 126 -3.84 0.29 8.63
N PHE A 127 -4.10 1.49 9.18
CA PHE A 127 -3.40 2.72 8.80
C PHE A 127 -3.34 3.74 9.95
N THR A 128 -2.45 4.72 9.85
CA THR A 128 -2.36 5.88 10.75
C THR A 128 -1.92 7.09 9.93
N MET A 129 -2.53 8.26 10.17
CA MET A 129 -2.33 9.44 9.34
C MET A 129 -2.27 10.72 10.18
N ASP A 130 -1.57 11.73 9.67
CA ASP A 130 -1.57 13.10 10.20
C ASP A 130 -2.23 14.02 9.17
N ASP A 131 -3.56 14.17 9.27
CA ASP A 131 -4.37 14.92 8.32
C ASP A 131 -3.96 16.40 8.20
N ASP A 132 -3.64 17.03 9.34
CA ASP A 132 -3.24 18.43 9.40
C ASP A 132 -1.92 18.65 8.64
N ARG A 133 -0.95 17.75 8.85
CA ARG A 133 0.35 17.80 8.17
C ARG A 133 0.18 17.60 6.66
N LEU A 134 -0.65 16.63 6.25
CA LEU A 134 -0.90 16.36 4.84
C LEU A 134 -1.61 17.54 4.14
N LYS A 135 -2.59 18.18 4.80
CA LYS A 135 -3.27 19.37 4.29
C LYS A 135 -2.33 20.57 4.15
N LYS A 136 -1.46 20.81 5.15
CA LYS A 136 -0.59 22.00 5.20
C LYS A 136 0.62 21.91 4.28
N LEU A 137 1.27 20.76 4.21
CA LEU A 137 2.50 20.58 3.43
C LEU A 137 2.24 20.14 1.98
N GLY A 138 0.96 20.08 1.57
CA GLY A 138 0.58 19.62 0.23
C GLY A 138 0.93 18.15 -0.03
N GLY A 139 1.20 17.38 1.02
CA GLY A 139 1.43 15.94 0.96
C GLY A 139 2.75 15.47 0.33
N GLY A 140 3.41 16.30 -0.48
CA GLY A 140 4.68 15.97 -1.16
C GLY A 140 4.63 14.65 -1.95
N ASN A 141 5.79 14.02 -2.14
CA ASN A 141 5.89 12.72 -2.81
C ASN A 141 5.17 11.60 -2.04
N TYR A 142 5.19 11.64 -0.70
CA TYR A 142 4.54 10.62 0.14
C TYR A 142 3.01 10.61 0.01
N TRP A 143 2.38 11.74 -0.31
CA TRP A 143 0.95 11.77 -0.60
C TRP A 143 0.61 11.11 -1.94
N GLN A 144 1.44 11.34 -2.97
CA GLN A 144 1.27 10.63 -4.23
C GLN A 144 1.46 9.12 -4.04
N GLU A 145 2.44 8.71 -3.23
CA GLU A 145 2.65 7.32 -2.85
C GLU A 145 1.46 6.76 -2.08
N LEU A 146 0.93 7.48 -1.09
CA LEU A 146 -0.26 7.07 -0.33
C LEU A 146 -1.47 6.89 -1.25
N MET A 147 -1.72 7.85 -2.15
CA MET A 147 -2.79 7.75 -3.14
C MET A 147 -2.59 6.57 -4.10
N ALA A 148 -1.35 6.27 -4.49
CA ALA A 148 -1.04 5.10 -5.30
C ALA A 148 -1.30 3.79 -4.55
N ARG A 149 -0.89 3.68 -3.28
CA ARG A 149 -1.19 2.52 -2.42
C ARG A 149 -2.70 2.34 -2.23
N ILE A 150 -3.45 3.42 -1.97
CA ILE A 150 -4.92 3.37 -1.86
C ILE A 150 -5.53 2.89 -3.19
N ARG A 151 -5.05 3.39 -4.33
CA ARG A 151 -5.52 2.94 -5.65
C ARG A 151 -5.21 1.47 -5.90
N ASP A 152 -4.04 0.97 -5.50
CA ASP A 152 -3.70 -0.45 -5.63
C ASP A 152 -4.58 -1.34 -4.74
N ILE A 153 -4.82 -0.93 -3.49
CA ILE A 153 -5.77 -1.60 -2.58
C ILE A 153 -7.18 -1.64 -3.19
N ARG A 154 -7.65 -0.51 -3.76
CA ARG A 154 -8.93 -0.43 -4.47
C ARG A 154 -8.94 -1.27 -5.75
N ALA A 155 -7.81 -1.37 -6.45
CA ALA A 155 -7.62 -2.22 -7.63
C ALA A 155 -7.40 -3.70 -7.27
N SER A 156 -7.49 -4.10 -5.99
CA SER A 156 -7.73 -5.49 -5.65
C SER A 156 -9.05 -5.90 -6.30
N GLU A 157 -8.97 -6.77 -7.31
CA GLU A 157 -10.08 -7.17 -8.17
C GLU A 157 -11.32 -7.59 -7.36
N LYS A 158 -11.10 -8.24 -6.20
CA LYS A 158 -12.15 -8.63 -5.26
C LYS A 158 -12.82 -7.45 -4.54
N VAL A 159 -12.05 -6.44 -4.12
CA VAL A 159 -12.59 -5.23 -3.45
C VAL A 159 -13.27 -4.34 -4.47
N PHE A 160 -12.67 -4.19 -5.65
CA PHE A 160 -13.21 -3.44 -6.77
C PHE A 160 -14.60 -3.94 -7.17
N TYR A 161 -14.72 -5.21 -7.56
CA TYR A 161 -16.02 -5.73 -8.00
C TYR A 161 -17.02 -5.62 -6.88
N ARG A 162 -16.65 -5.96 -5.65
CA ARG A 162 -17.54 -5.82 -4.51
C ARG A 162 -18.09 -4.38 -4.38
N GLN A 163 -17.27 -3.34 -4.54
CA GLN A 163 -17.76 -1.96 -4.44
C GLN A 163 -18.72 -1.58 -5.57
N VAL A 164 -18.43 -1.96 -6.82
CA VAL A 164 -19.34 -1.72 -7.95
C VAL A 164 -20.66 -2.47 -7.75
N LEU A 165 -20.59 -3.71 -7.27
CA LEU A 165 -21.75 -4.55 -6.96
C LEU A 165 -22.56 -3.97 -5.79
N ASP A 166 -21.89 -3.48 -4.74
CA ASP A 166 -22.53 -2.86 -3.56
C ASP A 166 -23.30 -1.60 -3.99
N ILE A 167 -22.72 -0.75 -4.85
CA ILE A 167 -23.41 0.42 -5.43
C ILE A 167 -24.58 -0.03 -6.31
N TYR A 168 -24.39 -1.01 -7.19
CA TYR A 168 -25.45 -1.53 -8.03
C TYR A 168 -26.63 -2.07 -7.20
N ALA A 169 -26.35 -2.70 -6.05
CA ALA A 169 -27.37 -3.19 -5.12
C ALA A 169 -28.15 -2.08 -4.41
N THR A 170 -27.67 -0.83 -4.44
CA THR A 170 -28.43 0.34 -3.96
C THR A 170 -29.51 0.82 -4.93
N SER A 171 -29.63 0.19 -6.10
CA SER A 171 -30.68 0.54 -7.08
C SER A 171 -32.07 0.42 -6.47
N ILE A 172 -32.95 1.36 -6.79
CA ILE A 172 -34.34 1.35 -6.28
C ILE A 172 -35.13 0.12 -6.77
N ASP A 173 -34.74 -0.43 -7.91
CA ASP A 173 -35.34 -1.58 -8.59
C ASP A 173 -34.46 -2.82 -8.49
N TYR A 174 -33.50 -2.86 -7.56
CA TYR A 174 -32.54 -3.97 -7.45
C TYR A 174 -33.24 -5.32 -7.28
N ASP A 175 -32.95 -6.23 -8.20
CA ASP A 175 -33.35 -7.64 -8.12
C ASP A 175 -32.16 -8.52 -8.54
N PRO A 176 -31.58 -9.34 -7.63
CA PRO A 176 -30.45 -10.22 -7.96
C PRO A 176 -30.78 -11.30 -8.99
N HIS A 177 -32.07 -11.63 -9.18
CA HIS A 177 -32.53 -12.65 -10.12
C HIS A 177 -32.99 -12.08 -11.46
N ALA A 178 -33.10 -10.75 -11.59
CA ALA A 178 -33.43 -10.12 -12.85
C ALA A 178 -32.33 -10.36 -13.90
N ASP A 179 -32.74 -10.57 -15.15
CA ASP A 179 -31.83 -10.74 -16.28
C ASP A 179 -30.83 -9.57 -16.41
N THR A 180 -31.26 -8.36 -16.05
CA THR A 180 -30.40 -7.16 -16.00
C THR A 180 -29.23 -7.32 -15.04
N SER A 181 -29.46 -7.83 -13.84
CA SER A 181 -28.42 -8.07 -12.82
C SER A 181 -27.47 -9.17 -13.24
N ILE A 182 -28.01 -10.29 -13.72
CA ILE A 182 -27.20 -11.42 -14.20
C ILE A 182 -26.30 -10.97 -15.36
N MET A 183 -26.86 -10.20 -16.30
CA MET A 183 -26.11 -9.68 -17.44
C MET A 183 -25.09 -8.62 -17.04
N PHE A 184 -25.41 -7.76 -16.07
CA PHE A 184 -24.46 -6.77 -15.54
C PHE A 184 -23.27 -7.46 -14.88
N PHE A 185 -23.50 -8.42 -13.99
CA PHE A 185 -22.44 -9.16 -13.29
C PHE A 185 -21.56 -9.97 -14.26
N LYS A 186 -22.15 -10.56 -15.31
CA LYS A 186 -21.39 -11.26 -16.35
C LYS A 186 -20.53 -10.33 -17.21
N LYS A 187 -20.97 -9.09 -17.42
CA LYS A 187 -20.32 -8.15 -18.37
C LYS A 187 -19.37 -7.18 -17.73
N VAL A 188 -19.58 -6.78 -16.47
CA VAL A 188 -18.80 -5.71 -15.81
C VAL A 188 -17.30 -6.01 -15.82
N GLN A 189 -16.90 -7.23 -15.44
CA GLN A 189 -15.50 -7.67 -15.46
C GLN A 189 -14.91 -7.59 -16.86
N ASN A 190 -15.58 -8.16 -17.86
CA ASN A 190 -15.07 -8.18 -19.23
C ASN A 190 -15.02 -6.79 -19.86
N LYS A 191 -15.98 -5.91 -19.57
CA LYS A 191 -15.96 -4.52 -20.03
C LYS A 191 -14.76 -3.76 -19.47
N MET A 192 -14.44 -3.96 -18.19
CA MET A 192 -13.29 -3.30 -17.54
C MET A 192 -11.96 -3.76 -18.11
N HIS A 193 -11.75 -5.08 -18.18
CA HIS A 193 -10.56 -5.65 -18.80
C HIS A 193 -10.40 -5.18 -20.24
N PHE A 194 -11.48 -5.22 -21.02
CA PHE A 194 -11.44 -4.79 -22.41
C PHE A 194 -11.14 -3.30 -22.57
N ALA A 195 -11.68 -2.46 -21.69
CA ALA A 195 -11.38 -1.03 -21.69
C ALA A 195 -9.90 -0.75 -21.43
N VAL A 196 -9.27 -1.47 -20.50
CA VAL A 196 -7.87 -1.18 -20.12
C VAL A 196 -6.84 -1.73 -21.11
N HIS A 197 -7.07 -2.93 -21.65
CA HIS A 197 -6.05 -3.62 -22.44
C HIS A 197 -6.61 -4.39 -23.65
N GLY A 198 -7.86 -4.10 -24.06
CA GLY A 198 -8.46 -4.61 -25.30
C GLY A 198 -8.77 -6.11 -25.31
N GLN A 199 -8.75 -6.76 -24.15
CA GLN A 199 -9.01 -8.20 -23.99
C GLN A 199 -9.99 -8.44 -22.85
N THR A 200 -10.81 -9.48 -22.90
CA THR A 200 -11.59 -9.95 -21.76
C THR A 200 -10.70 -10.63 -20.72
N ALA A 201 -11.21 -10.87 -19.51
CA ALA A 201 -10.45 -11.55 -18.46
C ALA A 201 -9.93 -12.94 -18.93
N ALA A 202 -10.78 -13.69 -19.64
CA ALA A 202 -10.43 -15.00 -20.19
C ALA A 202 -9.35 -14.90 -21.28
N GLU A 203 -9.43 -13.88 -22.15
CA GLU A 203 -8.43 -13.64 -23.20
C GLU A 203 -7.06 -13.25 -22.63
N VAL A 204 -7.02 -12.47 -21.55
CA VAL A 204 -5.78 -12.13 -20.83
C VAL A 204 -5.11 -13.40 -20.32
N ILE A 205 -5.84 -14.21 -19.55
CA ILE A 205 -5.31 -15.46 -18.99
C ILE A 205 -4.80 -16.36 -20.12
N TYR A 206 -5.62 -16.56 -21.16
CA TYR A 206 -5.28 -17.44 -22.28
C TYR A 206 -4.03 -16.98 -23.04
N SER A 207 -3.89 -15.67 -23.27
CA SER A 207 -2.79 -15.11 -24.04
C SER A 207 -1.49 -14.89 -23.24
N ARG A 208 -1.60 -14.65 -21.93
CA ARG A 208 -0.45 -14.28 -21.09
C ARG A 208 0.12 -15.42 -20.24
N ALA A 209 -0.70 -16.43 -19.90
CA ALA A 209 -0.22 -17.61 -19.18
C ALA A 209 0.78 -18.40 -20.04
N ASP A 210 2.03 -18.49 -19.57
CA ASP A 210 3.13 -19.10 -20.31
C ASP A 210 4.21 -19.66 -19.38
N ALA A 211 4.35 -20.99 -19.36
CA ALA A 211 5.32 -21.69 -18.50
C ALA A 211 6.79 -21.47 -18.85
N GLU A 212 7.10 -20.83 -19.98
CA GLU A 212 8.47 -20.44 -20.34
C GLU A 212 8.88 -19.11 -19.70
N LYS A 213 7.91 -18.28 -19.28
CA LYS A 213 8.19 -16.99 -18.63
C LYS A 213 8.47 -17.16 -17.15
N ALA A 214 9.23 -16.22 -16.59
CA ALA A 214 9.38 -16.10 -15.14
C ALA A 214 8.00 -16.03 -14.48
N PHE A 215 7.80 -16.86 -13.45
CA PHE A 215 6.53 -16.96 -12.72
C PHE A 215 5.30 -17.13 -13.61
N MET A 216 5.45 -17.83 -14.74
CA MET A 216 4.38 -18.04 -15.74
C MET A 216 3.86 -16.78 -16.45
N GLY A 217 4.58 -15.66 -16.34
CA GLY A 217 4.11 -14.36 -16.83
C GLY A 217 3.25 -13.60 -15.83
N LEU A 218 3.10 -14.09 -14.59
CA LEU A 218 2.42 -13.37 -13.51
C LEU A 218 3.30 -12.22 -13.02
N THR A 219 2.69 -11.06 -12.83
CA THR A 219 3.30 -9.85 -12.26
C THR A 219 3.05 -9.76 -10.76
N THR A 220 1.97 -10.36 -10.26
CA THR A 220 1.58 -10.38 -8.85
C THR A 220 1.06 -11.77 -8.46
N PHE A 221 1.47 -12.28 -7.31
CA PHE A 221 1.00 -13.55 -6.74
C PHE A 221 1.31 -13.62 -5.24
N SER A 222 0.64 -14.52 -4.54
CA SER A 222 0.84 -14.69 -3.10
C SER A 222 1.93 -15.71 -2.79
N GLY A 223 2.84 -15.38 -1.87
CA GLY A 223 3.93 -16.28 -1.45
C GLY A 223 5.14 -16.29 -2.39
N ASP A 224 6.04 -17.26 -2.20
CA ASP A 224 7.33 -17.30 -2.91
C ASP A 224 7.23 -17.82 -4.36
N LYS A 225 6.16 -18.54 -4.68
CA LYS A 225 5.89 -19.09 -6.02
C LYS A 225 4.40 -18.97 -6.34
N PRO A 226 4.02 -18.75 -7.62
CA PRO A 226 2.64 -18.76 -8.03
C PRO A 226 1.90 -20.04 -7.65
N SER A 227 0.67 -19.89 -7.16
CA SER A 227 -0.27 -20.99 -7.02
C SER A 227 -1.12 -21.16 -8.29
N LEU A 228 -1.81 -22.30 -8.41
CA LEU A 228 -2.78 -22.49 -9.50
C LEU A 228 -3.90 -21.44 -9.42
N GLN A 229 -4.32 -21.05 -8.20
CA GLN A 229 -5.35 -20.02 -8.03
C GLN A 229 -4.87 -18.67 -8.57
N ASP A 230 -3.59 -18.33 -8.38
CA ASP A 230 -3.02 -17.09 -8.93
C ASP A 230 -3.02 -17.09 -10.45
N ALA A 231 -2.77 -18.25 -11.09
CA ALA A 231 -2.78 -18.39 -12.55
C ALA A 231 -4.18 -18.28 -13.18
N LEU A 232 -5.25 -18.38 -12.39
CA LEU A 232 -6.63 -18.26 -12.85
C LEU A 232 -7.20 -16.84 -12.70
N ILE A 233 -6.41 -15.90 -12.16
CA ILE A 233 -6.83 -14.52 -11.92
C ILE A 233 -6.22 -13.62 -13.00
N ALA A 234 -7.07 -13.01 -13.82
CA ALA A 234 -6.62 -12.17 -14.94
C ALA A 234 -5.79 -10.96 -14.49
N LYS A 235 -6.15 -10.34 -13.34
CA LYS A 235 -5.38 -9.24 -12.74
C LYS A 235 -3.90 -9.58 -12.56
N ASN A 236 -3.59 -10.82 -12.19
CA ASN A 236 -2.23 -11.22 -11.85
C ASN A 236 -1.27 -11.22 -13.06
N TYR A 237 -1.80 -11.07 -14.27
CA TYR A 237 -1.03 -10.93 -15.51
C TYR A 237 -0.95 -9.48 -16.01
N LEU A 238 -1.49 -8.51 -15.28
CA LEU A 238 -1.51 -7.11 -15.67
C LEU A 238 -0.26 -6.37 -15.21
N ASP A 239 0.22 -5.46 -16.05
CA ASP A 239 1.34 -4.60 -15.70
C ASP A 239 0.91 -3.41 -14.82
N GLU A 240 1.88 -2.65 -14.31
CA GLU A 240 1.62 -1.50 -13.43
C GLU A 240 0.74 -0.41 -14.10
N ARG A 241 0.85 -0.23 -15.42
CA ARG A 241 0.08 0.77 -16.16
C ARG A 241 -1.37 0.33 -16.28
N GLU A 242 -1.59 -0.94 -16.61
CA GLU A 242 -2.92 -1.55 -16.72
C GLU A 242 -3.64 -1.56 -15.37
N LEU A 243 -2.94 -1.95 -14.29
CA LEU A 243 -3.48 -1.91 -12.93
C LEU A 243 -3.87 -0.48 -12.51
N ARG A 244 -3.02 0.50 -12.86
CA ARG A 244 -3.29 1.92 -12.59
C ARG A 244 -4.51 2.42 -13.36
N ALA A 245 -4.65 2.07 -14.63
CA ALA A 245 -5.79 2.42 -15.46
C ALA A 245 -7.09 1.80 -14.93
N MET A 246 -7.07 0.51 -14.56
CA MET A 246 -8.22 -0.13 -13.87
C MET A 246 -8.61 0.67 -12.62
N GLY A 247 -7.64 0.98 -11.75
CA GLY A 247 -7.87 1.76 -10.53
C GLY A 247 -8.49 3.14 -10.77
N GLN A 248 -8.13 3.82 -11.87
CA GLN A 248 -8.71 5.11 -12.24
C GLN A 248 -10.17 5.00 -12.66
N ILE A 249 -10.52 3.96 -13.43
CA ILE A 249 -11.90 3.71 -13.82
C ILE A 249 -12.77 3.44 -12.58
N VAL A 250 -12.27 2.65 -11.63
CA VAL A 250 -12.96 2.40 -10.35
C VAL A 250 -13.25 3.71 -9.63
N SER A 251 -12.22 4.53 -9.44
CA SER A 251 -12.36 5.82 -8.76
C SER A 251 -13.42 6.68 -9.43
N GLY A 252 -13.42 6.76 -10.76
CA GLY A 252 -14.45 7.51 -11.49
C GLY A 252 -15.88 6.99 -11.23
N TYR A 253 -16.05 5.67 -11.13
CA TYR A 253 -17.35 5.06 -10.82
C TYR A 253 -17.83 5.36 -9.39
N LEU A 254 -16.93 5.28 -8.41
CA LEU A 254 -17.22 5.59 -7.01
C LEU A 254 -17.56 7.07 -6.82
N ASP A 255 -16.74 7.97 -7.37
CA ASP A 255 -16.93 9.42 -7.22
C ASP A 255 -18.28 9.86 -7.83
N PHE A 256 -18.71 9.22 -8.93
CA PHE A 256 -20.03 9.48 -9.48
C PHE A 256 -21.15 8.96 -8.58
N ALA A 257 -21.03 7.73 -8.08
CA ALA A 257 -22.04 7.16 -7.21
C ALA A 257 -22.24 8.01 -5.95
N GLU A 258 -21.15 8.49 -5.36
CA GLU A 258 -21.17 9.41 -4.22
C GLU A 258 -21.90 10.71 -4.58
N ARG A 259 -21.61 11.33 -5.73
CA ARG A 259 -22.35 12.53 -6.16
C ARG A 259 -23.84 12.30 -6.36
N LYS A 260 -24.24 11.14 -6.90
CA LYS A 260 -25.66 10.81 -7.08
C LYS A 260 -26.36 10.65 -5.73
N ALA A 261 -25.71 9.99 -4.79
CA ALA A 261 -26.20 9.85 -3.43
C ALA A 261 -26.32 11.21 -2.71
N GLU A 262 -25.30 12.08 -2.79
CA GLU A 262 -25.34 13.43 -2.21
C GLU A 262 -26.48 14.29 -2.77
N ARG A 263 -26.78 14.14 -4.06
CA ARG A 263 -27.88 14.85 -4.72
C ARG A 263 -29.25 14.22 -4.48
N HIS A 264 -29.31 13.11 -3.75
CA HIS A 264 -30.53 12.34 -3.50
C HIS A 264 -31.23 11.94 -4.81
N GLU A 265 -30.45 11.69 -5.86
CA GLU A 265 -30.98 11.24 -7.15
C GLU A 265 -31.15 9.71 -7.12
N PRO A 266 -32.38 9.18 -7.22
CA PRO A 266 -32.60 7.74 -7.25
C PRO A 266 -32.01 7.15 -8.53
N MET A 267 -31.35 6.00 -8.39
CA MET A 267 -30.69 5.30 -9.50
C MET A 267 -31.33 3.93 -9.69
N THR A 268 -31.53 3.55 -10.96
CA THR A 268 -31.97 2.20 -11.32
C THR A 268 -30.79 1.31 -11.73
N MET A 269 -31.03 0.00 -11.79
CA MET A 269 -30.08 -0.99 -12.32
C MET A 269 -29.59 -0.63 -13.74
N SER A 270 -30.49 -0.12 -14.57
CA SER A 270 -30.16 0.33 -15.94
C SER A 270 -29.25 1.57 -15.91
N ASP A 271 -29.51 2.52 -15.01
CA ASP A 271 -28.73 3.76 -14.92
C ASP A 271 -27.29 3.49 -14.54
N TRP A 272 -27.05 2.59 -13.57
CA TRP A 272 -25.69 2.18 -13.20
C TRP A 272 -24.94 1.48 -14.34
N SER A 273 -25.62 0.65 -15.13
CA SER A 273 -25.01 0.03 -16.31
C SER A 273 -24.65 1.05 -17.39
N LYS A 274 -25.54 2.01 -17.67
CA LYS A 274 -25.28 3.08 -18.63
C LYS A 274 -24.14 3.97 -18.16
N HIS A 275 -24.07 4.23 -16.86
CA HIS A 275 -23.05 5.09 -16.32
C HIS A 275 -21.65 4.48 -16.38
N LEU A 276 -21.54 3.18 -16.13
CA LEU A 276 -20.29 2.45 -16.36
C LEU A 276 -19.82 2.65 -17.81
N ASP A 277 -20.72 2.49 -18.79
CA ASP A 277 -20.38 2.68 -20.21
C ASP A 277 -19.94 4.12 -20.52
N GLN A 278 -20.54 5.11 -19.86
CA GLN A 278 -20.15 6.52 -19.99
C GLN A 278 -18.75 6.80 -19.43
N ILE A 279 -18.38 6.22 -18.28
CA ILE A 279 -17.04 6.42 -17.72
C ILE A 279 -15.98 5.82 -18.65
N LEU A 280 -16.23 4.60 -19.13
CA LEU A 280 -15.31 3.92 -20.04
C LEU A 280 -15.11 4.73 -21.33
N THR A 281 -16.21 5.20 -21.94
CA THR A 281 -16.14 5.98 -23.19
C THR A 281 -15.56 7.38 -23.00
N ALA A 282 -15.84 8.05 -21.88
CA ALA A 282 -15.27 9.36 -21.56
C ALA A 282 -13.75 9.31 -21.35
N GLY A 283 -13.21 8.18 -20.89
CA GLY A 283 -11.77 7.91 -20.80
C GLY A 283 -11.09 7.68 -22.16
N GLY A 284 -11.85 7.62 -23.26
CA GLY A 284 -11.36 7.28 -24.59
C GLY A 284 -11.29 5.78 -24.87
N GLU A 285 -11.79 4.95 -23.94
CA GLU A 285 -11.70 3.49 -24.07
C GLU A 285 -12.78 2.92 -24.99
N LYS A 286 -12.43 1.81 -25.65
CA LYS A 286 -13.39 1.08 -26.50
C LYS A 286 -14.26 0.19 -25.64
N LEU A 287 -15.57 0.25 -25.85
CA LEU A 287 -16.50 -0.68 -25.22
C LEU A 287 -16.40 -2.06 -25.86
N LEU A 288 -16.45 -3.10 -25.02
CA LEU A 288 -16.53 -4.49 -25.48
C LEU A 288 -17.81 -4.69 -26.31
N GLN A 289 -17.65 -5.09 -27.57
CA GLN A 289 -18.76 -5.55 -28.41
C GLN A 289 -18.87 -7.07 -28.33
N GLY A 290 -20.00 -7.58 -27.83
CA GLY A 290 -20.22 -9.02 -27.64
C GLY A 290 -19.62 -9.57 -26.34
N ASN A 291 -19.11 -10.81 -26.39
CA ASN A 291 -18.63 -11.57 -25.22
C ASN A 291 -17.12 -11.87 -25.25
N GLY A 292 -16.38 -11.34 -26.22
CA GLY A 292 -15.01 -11.77 -26.52
C GLY A 292 -14.94 -13.04 -27.35
N SER A 293 -13.72 -13.49 -27.60
CA SER A 293 -13.37 -14.63 -28.47
C SER A 293 -12.94 -15.89 -27.72
N ILE A 294 -12.55 -15.78 -26.45
CA ILE A 294 -12.12 -16.90 -25.60
C ILE A 294 -13.11 -17.11 -24.46
N SER A 295 -13.53 -18.37 -24.25
CA SER A 295 -14.39 -18.76 -23.14
C SER A 295 -13.60 -18.94 -21.83
N HIS A 296 -14.32 -18.87 -20.70
CA HIS A 296 -13.72 -19.11 -19.38
C HIS A 296 -13.08 -20.50 -19.26
N GLU A 297 -13.74 -21.54 -19.78
CA GLU A 297 -13.23 -22.91 -19.76
C GLU A 297 -11.91 -23.05 -20.52
N GLN A 298 -11.82 -22.46 -21.73
CA GLN A 298 -10.58 -22.45 -22.51
C GLN A 298 -9.44 -21.73 -21.78
N ALA A 299 -9.73 -20.62 -21.08
CA ALA A 299 -8.74 -19.90 -20.28
C ALA A 299 -8.24 -20.74 -19.08
N VAL A 300 -9.16 -21.41 -18.37
CA VAL A 300 -8.84 -22.29 -17.24
C VAL A 300 -7.98 -23.47 -17.70
N ASP A 301 -8.34 -24.12 -18.80
CA ASP A 301 -7.59 -25.23 -19.37
C ASP A 301 -6.18 -24.81 -19.78
N LYS A 302 -6.06 -23.66 -20.44
CA LYS A 302 -4.77 -23.08 -20.83
C LYS A 302 -3.90 -22.79 -19.61
N ALA A 303 -4.42 -22.05 -18.62
CA ALA A 303 -3.67 -21.69 -17.42
C ALA A 303 -3.26 -22.92 -16.60
N THR A 304 -4.16 -23.89 -16.45
CA THR A 304 -3.87 -25.14 -15.74
C THR A 304 -2.80 -25.96 -16.46
N GLY A 305 -2.86 -26.02 -17.79
CA GLY A 305 -1.87 -26.67 -18.64
C GLY A 305 -0.48 -26.05 -18.50
N GLU A 306 -0.39 -24.71 -18.58
CA GLU A 306 0.86 -23.98 -18.37
C GLU A 306 1.37 -24.12 -16.92
N TYR A 307 0.48 -24.12 -15.94
CA TYR A 307 0.86 -24.31 -14.53
C TYR A 307 1.53 -25.66 -14.30
N ARG A 308 0.97 -26.73 -14.88
CA ARG A 308 1.57 -28.08 -14.80
C ARG A 308 2.97 -28.10 -15.42
N LYS A 309 3.17 -27.45 -16.57
CA LYS A 309 4.49 -27.35 -17.22
C LYS A 309 5.48 -26.55 -16.36
N TYR A 310 5.04 -25.44 -15.77
CA TYR A 310 5.86 -24.59 -14.92
C TYR A 310 6.30 -25.31 -13.65
N GLN A 311 5.37 -26.04 -13.00
CA GLN A 311 5.71 -26.89 -11.86
C GLN A 311 6.77 -27.92 -12.29
N GLN A 312 6.57 -28.64 -13.39
CA GLN A 312 7.53 -29.65 -13.85
C GLN A 312 8.97 -29.14 -14.04
N LYS A 313 9.13 -27.87 -14.45
CA LYS A 313 10.45 -27.22 -14.58
C LYS A 313 11.05 -26.74 -13.27
N THR A 314 10.20 -26.32 -12.33
CA THR A 314 10.59 -25.66 -11.07
C THR A 314 10.76 -26.65 -9.90
N LEU A 315 10.40 -27.93 -10.10
CA LEU A 315 10.55 -28.99 -9.11
C LEU A 315 12.02 -29.19 -8.73
N SER A 316 12.28 -29.23 -7.41
CA SER A 316 13.54 -29.75 -6.90
C SER A 316 13.70 -31.24 -7.25
N SER A 317 14.91 -31.78 -7.16
CA SER A 317 15.22 -33.19 -7.46
C SER A 317 14.32 -34.19 -6.69
N VAL A 318 13.91 -33.85 -5.47
CA VAL A 318 13.03 -34.66 -4.60
C VAL A 318 11.60 -34.75 -5.16
N GLU A 319 11.18 -33.67 -5.77
CA GLU A 319 9.82 -33.40 -6.21
C GLU A 319 9.58 -34.02 -7.61
N LYS A 320 10.62 -34.06 -8.46
CA LYS A 320 10.67 -34.91 -9.67
C LYS A 320 10.55 -36.40 -9.32
N ALA A 321 11.26 -36.87 -8.29
CA ALA A 321 11.19 -38.26 -7.86
C ALA A 321 9.80 -38.67 -7.37
N PHE A 322 9.06 -37.75 -6.74
CA PHE A 322 7.68 -38.01 -6.30
C PHE A 322 6.70 -38.14 -7.48
N LEU A 323 6.77 -37.26 -8.48
CA LEU A 323 5.91 -37.35 -9.68
C LEU A 323 6.21 -38.59 -10.53
N ASP A 324 7.47 -39.01 -10.62
CA ASP A 324 7.84 -40.26 -11.29
C ASP A 324 7.26 -41.47 -10.55
N SER A 325 7.16 -41.41 -9.22
CA SER A 325 6.53 -42.47 -8.43
C SER A 325 5.02 -42.56 -8.68
N ILE A 326 4.30 -41.43 -8.78
CA ILE A 326 2.86 -41.40 -9.11
C ILE A 326 2.60 -41.95 -10.51
N LYS A 327 3.37 -41.53 -11.53
CA LYS A 327 3.24 -42.05 -12.90
C LYS A 327 3.51 -43.56 -13.00
N SER A 328 4.41 -44.08 -12.16
CA SER A 328 4.68 -45.51 -12.09
C SER A 328 3.53 -46.32 -11.47
N ILE A 329 2.76 -45.69 -10.58
CA ILE A 329 1.57 -46.28 -9.94
C ILE A 329 0.40 -46.29 -10.93
N GLU A 330 0.15 -45.19 -11.65
CA GLU A 330 -0.91 -45.13 -12.69
C GLU A 330 -0.68 -46.17 -13.81
N LYS A 331 0.56 -46.34 -14.28
CA LYS A 331 0.93 -47.39 -15.25
C LYS A 331 0.76 -48.83 -14.75
N LYS A 332 0.75 -49.05 -13.43
CA LYS A 332 0.47 -50.36 -12.82
C LYS A 332 -1.03 -50.61 -12.69
N VAL A 333 -1.83 -49.55 -12.53
CA VAL A 333 -3.29 -49.63 -12.46
C VAL A 333 -3.91 -49.85 -13.83
N GLU A 334 -3.31 -49.34 -14.92
CA GLU A 334 -3.76 -49.62 -16.30
C GLU A 334 -3.33 -51.00 -16.84
N LYS A 335 -2.47 -51.74 -16.13
CA LYS A 335 -1.97 -53.07 -16.51
C LYS A 335 -2.60 -54.23 -15.73
N ASN A 336 -3.50 -53.93 -14.80
CA ASN A 336 -4.39 -54.87 -14.13
C ASN A 336 -5.82 -54.59 -14.58
#